data_AF-A0A3C1KPY7-F1
#
_entry.id   AF-A0A3C1KPY7-F1
#
_cell.length_a   1.000
_cell.length_b   1.000
_cell.length_c   1.000
_cell.angle_alpha   90.00
_cell.angle_beta   90.00
_cell.angle_gamma   90.00
#
_symmetry.space_group_name_H-M   'P 1'
#
loop_
_entity.id
_entity.type
_entity.pdbx_description
1 polymer ?
#
loop_
_entity_poly.entity_id
_entity_poly.type
_entity_poly.pdbx_seq_one_letter_code
_entity_poly.pdbx_strand_id
1 'polypeptide(L)'
;GLPADTARVEKLLVALTAARHGFPVATTVPARQRFEVADYRFQRRIHMTTVNNAESTVFLGTAPAYRQVHARRAGDDAIYSLPFSSFDAPASAAGWLDATLLQVPAPQRITGAGFELIRRGTGWETATGEQPEPRELEALLSGLTNLQVDGIAGERERPQLVARSPDFTLVAQQPEAGRELTFYALGDQHFVRDARFERFFSISAYDFDRLRTLDTQRLNGGP
;
A
#
# COMPACT_ATOMS: atom_id res chain seq x y z
N GLY A 1 3.56 9.73 -8.00
CA GLY A 1 3.44 8.26 -7.93
C GLY A 1 2.80 7.89 -6.61
N LEU A 2 2.30 6.66 -6.47
CA LEU A 2 1.85 6.16 -5.17
C LEU A 2 3.05 5.64 -4.35
N PRO A 3 3.02 5.72 -3.01
CA PRO A 3 4.07 5.15 -2.17
C PRO A 3 4.19 3.65 -2.40
N ALA A 4 5.42 3.17 -2.54
CA ALA A 4 5.72 1.75 -2.56
C ALA A 4 6.09 1.27 -1.15
N ASP A 5 5.89 -0.02 -0.89
CA ASP A 5 6.33 -0.71 0.33
C ASP A 5 7.84 -0.50 0.52
N THR A 6 8.20 0.34 1.50
CA THR A 6 9.59 0.72 1.76
C THR A 6 10.47 -0.48 2.09
N ALA A 7 9.98 -1.42 2.91
CA ALA A 7 10.76 -2.60 3.29
C ALA A 7 11.07 -3.48 2.07
N ARG A 8 10.11 -3.61 1.14
CA ARG A 8 10.30 -4.34 -0.11
C ARG A 8 11.29 -3.64 -1.04
N VAL A 9 11.17 -2.32 -1.19
CA VAL A 9 12.09 -1.52 -2.00
C VAL A 9 13.51 -1.60 -1.43
N GLU A 10 13.69 -1.42 -0.13
CA GLU A 10 14.98 -1.54 0.54
C GLU A 10 15.60 -2.92 0.35
N LYS A 11 14.82 -3.99 0.52
CA LYS A 11 15.29 -5.36 0.30
C LYS A 11 15.82 -5.58 -1.11
N LEU A 12 15.15 -5.01 -2.12
CA LEU A 12 15.63 -5.04 -3.51
C LEU A 12 16.95 -4.26 -3.64
N LEU A 13 17.00 -3.03 -3.14
CA LEU A 13 18.19 -2.16 -3.26
C LEU A 13 19.42 -2.76 -2.56
N VAL A 14 19.23 -3.38 -1.40
CA VAL A 14 20.29 -4.10 -0.68
C VAL A 14 20.81 -5.27 -1.51
N ALA A 15 19.92 -6.09 -2.08
CA ALA A 15 20.32 -7.22 -2.92
C ALA A 15 21.07 -6.78 -4.19
N LEU A 16 20.62 -5.71 -4.84
CA LEU A 16 21.27 -5.15 -6.02
C LEU A 16 22.65 -4.57 -5.70
N THR A 17 22.81 -3.96 -4.52
CA THR A 17 24.10 -3.40 -4.10
C THR A 17 25.09 -4.48 -3.71
N ALA A 18 24.64 -5.53 -3.03
CA ALA A 18 25.47 -6.69 -2.68
C ALA A 18 26.06 -7.37 -3.94
N ALA A 19 25.30 -7.42 -5.03
CA ALA A 19 25.74 -7.95 -6.32
C ALA A 19 27.01 -7.29 -6.87
N ARG A 20 27.18 -5.99 -6.61
CA ARG A 20 28.34 -5.21 -7.12
C ARG A 20 29.67 -5.70 -6.58
N HIS A 21 29.65 -6.44 -5.46
CA HIS A 21 30.84 -6.97 -4.81
C HIS A 21 31.12 -8.44 -5.16
N GLY A 22 30.21 -9.10 -5.89
CA GLY A 22 30.34 -10.49 -6.32
C GLY A 22 30.91 -10.65 -7.74
N PHE A 23 31.34 -11.87 -8.07
CA PHE A 23 31.69 -12.22 -9.44
C PHE A 23 30.43 -12.54 -10.26
N PRO A 24 30.37 -12.13 -11.54
CA PRO A 24 29.27 -12.53 -12.42
C PRO A 24 29.27 -14.04 -12.64
N VAL A 25 28.09 -14.65 -12.66
CA VAL A 25 27.91 -16.08 -12.98
C VAL A 25 27.99 -16.35 -14.48
N ALA A 26 27.77 -15.33 -15.31
CA ALA A 26 27.99 -15.35 -16.75
C ALA A 26 28.00 -13.92 -17.33
N THR A 27 28.49 -13.78 -18.56
CA THR A 27 28.52 -12.49 -19.30
C THR A 27 28.04 -12.59 -20.74
N THR A 28 27.75 -13.81 -21.25
CA THR A 28 27.49 -14.03 -22.68
C THR A 28 26.03 -13.86 -23.05
N VAL A 29 25.76 -13.51 -24.31
CA VAL A 29 24.38 -13.36 -24.84
C VAL A 29 23.55 -14.65 -24.70
N PRO A 30 24.06 -15.87 -25.03
CA PRO A 30 23.31 -17.10 -24.80
C PRO A 30 22.97 -17.34 -23.33
N ALA A 31 23.83 -16.92 -22.39
CA ALA A 31 23.54 -17.02 -20.97
C ALA A 31 22.37 -16.12 -20.55
N ARG A 32 22.18 -14.95 -21.18
CA ARG A 32 21.01 -14.08 -20.91
C ARG A 32 19.70 -14.76 -21.23
N GLN A 33 19.64 -15.50 -22.34
CA GLN A 33 18.46 -16.27 -22.72
C GLN A 33 18.22 -17.43 -21.74
N ARG A 34 19.27 -18.19 -21.41
CA ARG A 34 19.19 -19.33 -20.49
C ARG A 34 18.77 -18.93 -19.08
N PHE A 35 19.29 -17.80 -18.58
CA PHE A 35 18.93 -17.29 -17.26
C PHE A 35 17.70 -16.40 -17.27
N GLU A 36 17.10 -16.14 -18.44
CA GLU A 36 15.91 -15.31 -18.60
C GLU A 36 16.10 -13.93 -17.99
N VAL A 37 17.18 -13.26 -18.41
CA VAL A 37 17.50 -11.88 -18.05
C VAL A 37 17.73 -11.03 -19.31
N ALA A 38 17.30 -11.51 -20.48
CA ALA A 38 17.37 -10.78 -21.74
C ALA A 38 16.23 -9.76 -21.83
N ASP A 39 16.42 -8.69 -22.60
CA ASP A 39 15.42 -7.61 -22.72
C ASP A 39 14.08 -8.10 -23.29
N TYR A 40 14.11 -9.18 -24.08
CA TYR A 40 12.94 -9.85 -24.68
C TYR A 40 12.54 -11.15 -23.99
N ARG A 41 13.31 -11.61 -23.00
CA ARG A 41 13.04 -12.85 -22.25
C ARG A 41 13.50 -12.69 -20.81
N PHE A 42 12.55 -12.32 -19.96
CA PHE A 42 12.77 -12.07 -18.54
C PHE A 42 11.62 -12.59 -17.67
N GLN A 43 11.90 -12.82 -16.38
CA GLN A 43 10.87 -13.12 -15.39
C GLN A 43 10.28 -11.84 -14.79
N ARG A 44 11.13 -10.84 -14.47
CA ARG A 44 10.69 -9.50 -14.07
C ARG A 44 11.55 -8.43 -14.74
N ARG A 45 10.93 -7.31 -15.06
CA ARG A 45 11.61 -6.07 -15.49
C ARG A 45 11.28 -4.98 -14.51
N ILE A 46 12.27 -4.53 -13.76
CA ILE A 46 12.12 -3.46 -12.77
C ILE A 46 12.75 -2.20 -13.35
N HIS A 47 11.92 -1.20 -13.59
CA HIS A 47 12.34 0.14 -13.99
C HIS A 47 12.37 1.02 -12.76
N MET A 48 13.47 1.72 -12.53
CA MET A 48 13.68 2.61 -11.39
C MET A 48 14.10 3.98 -11.91
N THR A 49 13.52 5.02 -11.33
CA THR A 49 13.89 6.40 -11.58
C THR A 49 14.22 7.04 -10.25
N THR A 50 15.40 7.67 -10.16
CA THR A 50 15.82 8.40 -8.97
C THR A 50 15.26 9.81 -8.95
N VAL A 51 15.36 10.50 -7.81
CA VAL A 51 14.95 11.91 -7.65
C VAL A 51 15.66 12.87 -8.62
N ASN A 52 16.85 12.49 -9.11
CA ASN A 52 17.62 13.25 -10.08
C ASN A 52 17.32 12.84 -11.54
N ASN A 53 16.21 12.13 -11.77
CA ASN A 53 15.79 11.57 -13.06
C ASN A 53 16.79 10.57 -13.67
N ALA A 54 17.71 10.00 -12.89
CA ALA A 54 18.53 8.90 -13.37
C ALA A 54 17.68 7.63 -13.46
N GLU A 55 17.63 7.03 -14.65
CA GLU A 55 16.89 5.80 -14.94
C GLU A 55 17.80 4.58 -14.91
N SER A 56 17.26 3.46 -14.41
CA SER A 56 17.94 2.18 -14.42
C SER A 56 16.92 1.06 -14.57
N THR A 57 17.25 0.08 -15.40
CA THR A 57 16.45 -1.14 -15.56
C THR A 57 17.24 -2.34 -15.09
N VAL A 58 16.59 -3.20 -14.29
CA VAL A 58 17.11 -4.51 -13.92
C VAL A 58 16.14 -5.59 -14.38
N PHE A 59 16.68 -6.61 -15.03
CA PHE A 59 15.97 -7.84 -15.36
C PHE A 59 16.27 -8.88 -14.29
N LEU A 60 15.21 -9.46 -13.72
CA LEU A 60 15.31 -10.65 -12.89
C LEU A 60 14.85 -11.86 -13.71
N GLY A 61 15.54 -12.98 -13.51
CA GLY A 61 15.35 -14.19 -14.28
C GLY A 61 15.09 -15.42 -13.42
N THR A 62 15.67 -16.55 -13.83
CA THR A 62 15.45 -17.83 -13.16
C THR A 62 15.91 -17.80 -11.69
N ALA A 63 15.22 -18.56 -10.85
CA ALA A 63 15.49 -18.69 -9.42
C ALA A 63 16.07 -20.09 -9.13
N PRO A 64 17.40 -20.27 -9.12
CA PRO A 64 18.02 -21.58 -8.98
C PRO A 64 17.85 -22.18 -7.56
N ALA A 65 17.58 -21.34 -6.56
CA ALA A 65 17.37 -21.76 -5.18
C ALA A 65 16.44 -20.77 -4.44
N TYR A 66 15.99 -21.15 -3.25
CA TYR A 66 15.23 -20.26 -2.38
C TYR A 66 16.04 -18.99 -2.07
N ARG A 67 15.41 -17.81 -2.20
CA ARG A 67 16.04 -16.49 -2.03
C ARG A 67 17.26 -16.27 -2.92
N GLN A 68 17.30 -16.90 -4.09
CA GLN A 68 18.29 -16.60 -5.12
C GLN A 68 17.61 -16.38 -6.47
N VAL A 69 17.96 -15.28 -7.13
CA VAL A 69 17.52 -14.97 -8.50
C VAL A 69 18.68 -14.50 -9.35
N HIS A 70 18.68 -14.90 -10.62
CA HIS A 70 19.58 -14.28 -11.58
C HIS A 70 19.12 -12.86 -11.90
N ALA A 71 20.07 -11.94 -12.03
CA ALA A 71 19.79 -10.57 -12.41
C ALA A 71 20.82 -10.00 -13.37
N ARG A 72 20.36 -9.08 -14.22
CA ARG A 72 21.21 -8.31 -15.13
C ARG A 72 20.68 -6.88 -15.23
N ARG A 73 21.57 -5.90 -15.16
CA ARG A 73 21.23 -4.51 -15.47
C ARG A 73 21.11 -4.32 -16.99
N ALA A 74 20.14 -3.55 -17.46
CA ALA A 74 20.08 -3.14 -18.85
C ALA A 74 21.36 -2.38 -19.25
N GLY A 75 21.87 -2.65 -20.46
CA GLY A 75 23.15 -2.10 -20.93
C GLY A 75 24.40 -2.87 -20.48
N ASP A 76 24.29 -3.74 -19.47
CA ASP A 76 25.42 -4.55 -18.99
C ASP A 76 25.35 -6.00 -19.50
N ASP A 77 26.53 -6.61 -19.63
CA ASP A 77 26.72 -8.01 -20.00
C ASP A 77 26.67 -8.94 -18.80
N ALA A 78 27.14 -8.46 -17.65
CA ALA A 78 27.32 -9.23 -16.42
C ALA A 78 25.98 -9.68 -15.81
N ILE A 79 25.88 -10.98 -15.56
CA ILE A 79 24.74 -11.63 -14.91
C ILE A 79 25.19 -12.05 -13.51
N TYR A 80 24.42 -11.69 -12.49
CA TYR A 80 24.71 -11.98 -11.10
C TYR A 80 23.66 -12.92 -10.51
N SER A 81 24.02 -13.67 -9.46
CA SER A 81 23.06 -14.31 -8.58
C SER A 81 22.84 -13.42 -7.37
N LEU A 82 21.62 -12.94 -7.18
CA LEU A 82 21.25 -12.05 -6.08
C LEU A 82 20.66 -12.86 -4.92
N PRO A 83 20.97 -12.52 -3.65
CA PRO A 83 20.30 -13.06 -2.49
C PRO A 83 18.90 -12.42 -2.32
N PHE A 84 18.01 -12.66 -3.29
CA PHE A 84 16.69 -12.06 -3.40
C PHE A 84 15.67 -13.10 -3.86
N SER A 85 14.42 -12.99 -3.41
CA SER A 85 13.35 -13.92 -3.83
C SER A 85 12.54 -13.35 -4.99
N SER A 86 12.13 -14.19 -5.93
CA SER A 86 11.18 -13.79 -6.98
C SER A 86 9.83 -13.34 -6.41
N PHE A 87 9.43 -13.85 -5.24
CA PHE A 87 8.22 -13.44 -4.53
C PHE A 87 8.29 -12.00 -4.00
N ASP A 88 9.51 -11.50 -3.75
CA ASP A 88 9.72 -10.11 -3.29
C ASP A 88 9.68 -9.10 -4.45
N ALA A 89 9.61 -9.57 -5.71
CA ALA A 89 9.44 -8.74 -6.91
C ALA A 89 8.09 -9.04 -7.59
N PRO A 90 6.98 -8.48 -7.09
CA PRO A 90 5.67 -8.66 -7.69
C PRO A 90 5.65 -8.11 -9.13
N ALA A 91 4.90 -8.79 -9.99
CA ALA A 91 4.78 -8.41 -11.40
C ALA A 91 3.81 -7.24 -11.62
N SER A 92 2.83 -7.05 -10.72
CA SER A 92 1.88 -5.95 -10.77
C SER A 92 2.38 -4.76 -9.97
N ALA A 93 2.07 -3.55 -10.44
CA ALA A 93 2.35 -2.32 -9.70
C ALA A 93 1.65 -2.30 -8.32
N ALA A 94 0.44 -2.86 -8.24
CA ALA A 94 -0.30 -2.99 -6.98
C ALA A 94 0.46 -3.81 -5.93
N GLY A 95 1.22 -4.84 -6.33
CA GLY A 95 2.02 -5.62 -5.39
C GLY A 95 3.18 -4.84 -4.77
N TRP A 96 3.59 -3.72 -5.36
CA TRP A 96 4.60 -2.82 -4.80
C TRP A 96 4.00 -1.75 -3.89
N LEU A 97 2.68 -1.57 -3.89
CA LEU A 97 2.00 -0.52 -3.12
C LEU A 97 2.25 -0.70 -1.62
N ASP A 98 2.47 0.41 -0.92
CA ASP A 98 2.42 0.40 0.54
C ASP A 98 0.97 0.16 1.01
N ALA A 99 0.69 -1.06 1.51
CA ALA A 99 -0.65 -1.43 1.97
C ALA A 99 -1.14 -0.56 3.14
N THR A 100 -0.24 0.13 3.85
CA THR A 100 -0.56 0.96 5.02
C THR A 100 -0.79 2.43 4.68
N LEU A 101 -0.73 2.81 3.39
CA LEU A 101 -0.70 4.23 2.95
C LEU A 101 -1.90 5.08 3.43
N LEU A 102 -3.02 4.43 3.76
CA LEU A 102 -4.27 5.06 4.22
C LEU A 102 -4.50 5.00 5.73
N GLN A 103 -3.62 4.34 6.49
CA GLN A 103 -3.74 4.27 7.94
C GLN A 103 -3.67 5.66 8.59
N VAL A 104 -4.37 5.78 9.72
CA VAL A 104 -4.40 6.97 10.57
C VAL A 104 -4.01 6.55 11.99
N PRO A 105 -2.71 6.43 12.31
CA PRO A 105 -2.24 5.80 13.56
C PRO A 105 -2.41 6.65 14.83
N ALA A 106 -2.61 7.97 14.69
CA ALA A 106 -2.69 8.88 15.84
C ALA A 106 -3.65 10.06 15.61
N PRO A 107 -4.95 9.79 15.37
CA PRO A 107 -5.94 10.85 15.20
C PRO A 107 -6.10 11.63 16.52
N GLN A 108 -6.29 12.94 16.40
CA GLN A 108 -6.63 13.85 17.50
C GLN A 108 -8.11 14.26 17.47
N ARG A 109 -8.73 14.17 16.29
CA ARG A 109 -10.16 14.36 16.09
C ARG A 109 -10.63 13.40 15.00
N ILE A 110 -11.80 12.80 15.18
CA ILE A 110 -12.45 11.96 14.18
C ILE A 110 -13.89 12.42 14.05
N THR A 111 -14.33 12.70 12.83
CA THR A 111 -15.69 13.08 12.50
C THR A 111 -16.24 12.08 11.50
N GLY A 112 -17.42 11.56 11.77
CA GLY A 112 -18.17 10.70 10.87
C GLY A 112 -19.63 11.11 10.82
N ALA A 113 -20.46 10.31 10.15
CA ALA A 113 -21.89 10.56 10.12
C ALA A 113 -22.48 10.45 11.54
N GLY A 114 -22.93 11.58 12.09
CA GLY A 114 -23.63 11.62 13.38
C GLY A 114 -22.76 11.54 14.62
N PHE A 115 -21.42 11.59 14.51
CA PHE A 115 -20.54 11.66 15.68
C PHE A 115 -19.30 12.53 15.41
N GLU A 116 -18.78 13.10 16.48
CA GLU A 116 -17.50 13.81 16.48
C GLU A 116 -16.77 13.50 17.79
N LEU A 117 -15.56 12.96 17.67
CA LEU A 117 -14.71 12.57 18.78
C LEU A 117 -13.43 13.38 18.79
N ILE A 118 -13.05 13.87 19.97
CA ILE A 118 -11.89 14.73 20.21
C ILE A 118 -11.04 14.09 21.29
N ARG A 119 -9.75 13.95 21.01
CA ARG A 119 -8.80 13.46 21.99
C ARG A 119 -8.50 14.55 23.03
N ARG A 120 -8.70 14.25 24.31
CA ARG A 120 -8.38 15.13 25.44
C ARG A 120 -7.49 14.40 26.44
N GLY A 121 -6.23 14.83 26.53
CA GLY A 121 -5.22 14.12 27.33
C GLY A 121 -5.04 12.68 26.84
N THR A 122 -5.36 11.72 27.69
CA THR A 122 -5.32 10.28 27.35
C THR A 122 -6.68 9.70 26.93
N GLY A 123 -7.77 10.47 27.07
CA GLY A 123 -9.13 10.03 26.77
C GLY A 123 -9.70 10.59 25.47
N TRP A 124 -10.91 10.17 25.15
CA TRP A 124 -11.70 10.63 24.00
C TRP A 124 -13.04 11.12 24.50
N GLU A 125 -13.49 12.25 23.95
CA GLU A 125 -14.77 12.86 24.30
C GLU A 125 -15.51 13.28 23.05
N THR A 126 -16.84 13.32 23.12
CA THR A 126 -17.64 14.02 22.14
C THR A 126 -17.41 15.54 22.21
N ALA A 127 -17.93 16.28 21.23
CA ALA A 127 -17.94 17.75 21.31
C ALA A 127 -18.70 18.28 22.55
N THR A 128 -19.65 17.51 23.09
CA THR A 128 -20.44 17.83 24.28
C THR A 128 -19.79 17.38 25.60
N GLY A 129 -18.66 16.66 25.55
CA GLY A 129 -17.91 16.19 26.73
C GLY A 129 -18.35 14.81 27.24
N GLU A 130 -19.19 14.09 26.50
CA GLU A 130 -19.57 12.71 26.82
C GLU A 130 -18.46 11.74 26.42
N GLN A 131 -18.34 10.64 27.15
CA GLN A 131 -17.34 9.61 26.86
C GLN A 131 -17.96 8.55 25.93
N PRO A 132 -17.32 8.21 24.80
CA PRO A 132 -17.78 7.11 23.95
C PRO A 132 -17.69 5.78 24.69
N GLU A 133 -18.52 4.82 24.30
CA GLU A 133 -18.40 3.45 24.80
C GLU A 133 -17.02 2.87 24.41
N PRO A 134 -16.28 2.25 25.35
CA PRO A 134 -14.90 1.84 25.11
C PRO A 134 -14.68 0.85 23.96
N ARG A 135 -15.57 -0.13 23.76
CA ARG A 135 -15.42 -1.12 22.69
C ARG A 135 -15.67 -0.51 21.32
N GLU A 136 -16.65 0.38 21.22
CA GLU A 136 -16.99 1.09 19.99
C GLU A 136 -15.87 2.06 19.59
N LEU A 137 -15.33 2.79 20.56
CA LEU A 137 -14.16 3.63 20.35
C LEU A 137 -12.96 2.80 19.88
N GLU A 138 -12.68 1.68 20.54
CA GLU A 138 -11.57 0.80 20.17
C GLU A 138 -11.75 0.24 18.75
N ALA A 139 -12.97 -0.15 18.37
CA ALA A 139 -13.26 -0.62 17.01
C ALA A 139 -12.98 0.45 15.95
N LEU A 140 -13.39 1.70 16.18
CA LEU A 140 -13.11 2.83 15.30
C LEU A 140 -11.59 3.10 15.20
N LEU A 141 -10.91 3.20 16.33
CA LEU A 141 -9.48 3.51 16.38
C LEU A 141 -8.67 2.39 15.72
N SER A 142 -8.92 1.13 16.09
CA SER A 142 -8.29 -0.04 15.48
C SER A 142 -8.61 -0.15 13.99
N GLY A 143 -9.80 0.24 13.55
CA GLY A 143 -10.15 0.27 12.14
C GLY A 143 -9.34 1.29 11.33
N LEU A 144 -9.13 2.49 11.88
CA LEU A 144 -8.33 3.53 11.24
C LEU A 144 -6.82 3.25 11.30
N THR A 145 -6.33 2.68 12.39
CA THR A 145 -4.89 2.40 12.57
C THR A 145 -4.43 1.17 11.80
N ASN A 146 -5.31 0.19 11.55
CA ASN A 146 -4.93 -1.06 10.90
C ASN A 146 -5.42 -1.20 9.45
N LEU A 147 -6.13 -0.21 8.92
CA LEU A 147 -6.65 -0.20 7.54
C LEU A 147 -5.60 -0.68 6.53
N GLN A 148 -5.92 -1.72 5.75
CA GLN A 148 -5.05 -2.23 4.69
C GLN A 148 -5.63 -1.94 3.32
N VAL A 149 -4.77 -1.54 2.39
CA VAL A 149 -5.07 -1.48 0.97
C VAL A 149 -4.61 -2.75 0.29
N ASP A 150 -5.53 -3.38 -0.44
CA ASP A 150 -5.28 -4.60 -1.21
C ASP A 150 -4.87 -4.30 -2.67
N GLY A 151 -5.09 -3.07 -3.13
CA GLY A 151 -4.84 -2.69 -4.51
C GLY A 151 -5.49 -1.37 -4.92
N ILE A 152 -5.67 -1.20 -6.23
CA ILE A 152 -6.22 0.02 -6.84
C ILE A 152 -7.40 -0.41 -7.72
N ALA A 153 -8.48 0.37 -7.69
CA ALA A 153 -9.62 0.17 -8.57
C ALA A 153 -9.17 0.17 -10.04
N GLY A 154 -9.66 -0.81 -10.81
CA GLY A 154 -9.36 -0.92 -12.22
C GLY A 154 -10.13 0.10 -13.08
N GLU A 155 -9.84 0.08 -14.38
CA GLU A 155 -10.47 0.97 -15.35
C GLU A 155 -11.98 0.75 -15.50
N ARG A 156 -12.48 -0.43 -15.10
CA ARG A 156 -13.92 -0.75 -15.16
C ARG A 156 -14.68 -0.18 -13.96
N GLU A 157 -14.07 -0.22 -12.79
CA GLU A 157 -14.66 0.20 -11.53
C GLU A 157 -14.60 1.72 -11.39
N ARG A 158 -13.51 2.36 -11.83
CA ARG A 158 -13.25 3.80 -11.61
C ARG A 158 -14.39 4.72 -12.10
N PRO A 159 -14.94 4.59 -13.33
CA PRO A 159 -16.03 5.47 -13.77
C PRO A 159 -17.30 5.32 -12.91
N GLN A 160 -17.57 4.10 -12.44
CA GLN A 160 -18.74 3.80 -11.60
C GLN A 160 -18.56 4.39 -10.19
N LEU A 161 -17.34 4.33 -9.64
CA LEU A 161 -17.00 4.93 -8.35
C LEU A 161 -17.08 6.46 -8.39
N VAL A 162 -16.62 7.09 -9.47
CA VAL A 162 -16.69 8.56 -9.64
C VAL A 162 -18.12 9.06 -9.73
N ALA A 163 -19.01 8.32 -10.39
CA ALA A 163 -20.41 8.70 -10.55
C ALA A 163 -21.29 8.40 -9.31
N ARG A 164 -20.73 7.75 -8.28
CA ARG A 164 -21.45 7.26 -7.11
C ARG A 164 -21.22 8.16 -5.90
N SER A 165 -22.25 8.35 -5.09
CA SER A 165 -22.12 8.96 -3.76
C SER A 165 -21.43 7.98 -2.79
N PRO A 166 -20.54 8.47 -1.90
CA PRO A 166 -19.90 7.62 -0.91
C PRO A 166 -20.93 6.99 0.03
N ASP A 167 -20.68 5.75 0.45
CA ASP A 167 -21.48 5.06 1.46
C ASP A 167 -21.32 5.71 2.83
N PHE A 168 -20.10 6.13 3.17
CA PHE A 168 -19.81 6.94 4.34
C PHE A 168 -18.45 7.66 4.18
N THR A 169 -18.22 8.65 5.03
CA THR A 169 -16.98 9.43 5.06
C THR A 169 -16.49 9.56 6.50
N LEU A 170 -15.19 9.41 6.70
CA LEU A 170 -14.50 9.68 7.95
C LEU A 170 -13.47 10.77 7.73
N VAL A 171 -13.53 11.83 8.53
CA VAL A 171 -12.53 12.89 8.56
C VAL A 171 -11.74 12.75 9.84
N ALA A 172 -10.44 12.52 9.73
CA ALA A 172 -9.54 12.42 10.86
C ALA A 172 -8.51 13.55 10.83
N GLN A 173 -8.35 14.28 11.93
CA GLN A 173 -7.27 15.25 12.08
C GLN A 173 -6.10 14.59 12.80
N GLN A 174 -4.91 14.67 12.21
CA GLN A 174 -3.64 14.33 12.86
C GLN A 174 -2.85 15.61 13.13
N PRO A 175 -1.81 15.58 14.00
CA PRO A 175 -1.02 16.78 14.32
C PRO A 175 -0.42 17.48 13.09
N GLU A 176 -0.06 16.70 12.06
CA GLU A 176 0.61 17.21 10.86
C GLU A 176 -0.36 17.51 9.70
N ALA A 177 -1.46 16.76 9.59
CA ALA A 177 -2.40 16.89 8.47
C ALA A 177 -3.78 16.29 8.81
N GLY A 178 -4.82 16.85 8.19
CA GLY A 178 -6.14 16.22 8.12
C GLY A 178 -6.20 15.17 7.00
N ARG A 179 -7.00 14.12 7.20
CA ARG A 179 -7.32 13.12 6.19
C ARG A 179 -8.82 12.96 6.08
N GLU A 180 -9.30 12.95 4.85
CA GLU A 180 -10.69 12.61 4.52
C GLU A 180 -10.67 11.28 3.77
N LEU A 181 -11.28 10.26 4.38
CA LEU A 181 -11.43 8.93 3.83
C LEU A 181 -12.90 8.74 3.44
N THR A 182 -13.15 8.59 2.14
CA THR A 182 -14.48 8.34 1.57
C THR A 182 -14.58 6.89 1.12
N PHE A 183 -15.62 6.18 1.57
CA PHE A 183 -15.77 4.74 1.39
C PHE A 183 -16.90 4.41 0.42
N TYR A 184 -16.71 3.38 -0.41
CA TYR A 184 -17.63 2.98 -1.47
C TYR A 184 -17.77 1.46 -1.55
N ALA A 185 -18.99 0.96 -1.69
CA ALA A 185 -19.31 -0.40 -2.08
C ALA A 185 -19.75 -0.44 -3.55
N LEU A 186 -19.22 -1.40 -4.31
CA LEU A 186 -19.58 -1.65 -5.71
C LEU A 186 -19.70 -3.16 -5.92
N GLY A 187 -20.95 -3.66 -5.87
CA GLY A 187 -21.19 -5.10 -5.78
C GLY A 187 -20.60 -5.66 -4.48
N ASP A 188 -19.78 -6.70 -4.58
CA ASP A 188 -19.09 -7.32 -3.44
C ASP A 188 -17.72 -6.68 -3.14
N GLN A 189 -17.31 -5.68 -3.93
CA GLN A 189 -16.02 -5.02 -3.78
C GLN A 189 -16.15 -3.73 -2.97
N HIS A 190 -15.12 -3.46 -2.17
CA HIS A 190 -15.06 -2.31 -1.28
C HIS A 190 -13.86 -1.45 -1.62
N PHE A 191 -14.09 -0.15 -1.61
CA PHE A 191 -13.11 0.84 -1.99
C PHE A 191 -13.08 2.00 -1.00
N VAL A 192 -11.91 2.62 -0.90
CA VAL A 192 -11.70 3.86 -0.16
C VAL A 192 -10.94 4.84 -1.04
N ARG A 193 -11.26 6.12 -0.92
CA ARG A 193 -10.53 7.22 -1.55
C ARG A 193 -10.11 8.20 -0.48
N ASP A 194 -8.84 8.54 -0.51
CA ASP A 194 -8.26 9.64 0.25
C ASP A 194 -8.02 10.82 -0.70
N ALA A 195 -8.42 12.02 -0.29
CA ALA A 195 -8.33 13.22 -1.12
C ALA A 195 -6.91 13.55 -1.61
N ARG A 196 -5.87 13.03 -0.93
CA ARG A 196 -4.45 13.17 -1.34
C ARG A 196 -4.13 12.42 -2.64
N PHE A 197 -4.99 11.51 -3.07
CA PHE A 197 -4.78 10.69 -4.26
C PHE A 197 -5.97 10.76 -5.22
N GLU A 198 -5.67 10.78 -6.52
CA GLU A 198 -6.67 10.68 -7.59
C GLU A 198 -7.09 9.22 -7.88
N ARG A 199 -6.93 8.33 -6.91
CA ARG A 199 -7.14 6.88 -7.08
C ARG A 199 -8.07 6.36 -6.00
N PHE A 200 -8.83 5.33 -6.35
CA PHE A 200 -9.60 4.53 -5.41
C PHE A 200 -8.80 3.29 -5.09
N PHE A 201 -8.74 2.94 -3.82
CA PHE A 201 -7.99 1.81 -3.30
C PHE A 201 -8.96 0.71 -2.90
N SER A 202 -8.71 -0.52 -3.33
CA SER A 202 -9.52 -1.65 -2.89
C SER A 202 -9.12 -2.05 -1.47
N ILE A 203 -10.09 -2.39 -0.65
CA ILE A 203 -9.91 -2.87 0.72
C ILE A 203 -10.75 -4.11 0.95
N SER A 204 -10.42 -4.86 2.00
CA SER A 204 -11.19 -6.03 2.38
C SER A 204 -12.60 -5.64 2.85
N ALA A 205 -13.57 -6.53 2.67
CA ALA A 205 -14.91 -6.35 3.24
C ALA A 205 -14.87 -6.21 4.76
N TYR A 206 -13.94 -6.93 5.43
CA TYR A 206 -13.73 -6.83 6.87
C TYR A 206 -13.33 -5.41 7.31
N ASP A 207 -12.36 -4.79 6.63
CA ASP A 207 -11.92 -3.43 6.96
C ASP A 207 -13.01 -2.40 6.72
N PHE A 208 -13.78 -2.57 5.62
CA PHE A 208 -14.91 -1.71 5.30
C PHE A 208 -16.04 -1.83 6.33
N ASP A 209 -16.49 -3.06 6.62
CA ASP A 209 -17.62 -3.29 7.51
C ASP A 209 -17.31 -2.88 8.94
N ARG A 210 -16.10 -3.14 9.44
CA ARG A 210 -15.67 -2.69 10.78
C ARG A 210 -15.84 -1.18 10.98
N LEU A 211 -15.64 -0.37 9.94
CA LEU A 211 -15.81 1.08 10.00
C LEU A 211 -17.24 1.54 9.67
N ARG A 212 -17.98 0.75 8.88
CA ARG A 212 -19.35 1.08 8.47
C ARG A 212 -20.39 0.75 9.52
N THR A 213 -20.20 -0.34 10.27
CA THR A 213 -21.20 -0.86 11.22
C THR A 213 -21.03 -0.29 12.62
N LEU A 214 -20.32 0.84 12.76
CA LEU A 214 -20.11 1.47 14.06
C LEU A 214 -21.43 2.02 14.62
N ASP A 215 -21.66 1.82 15.91
CA ASP A 215 -22.83 2.36 16.60
C ASP A 215 -22.60 3.82 17.01
N THR A 216 -23.21 4.73 16.24
CA THR A 216 -23.11 6.17 16.49
C THR A 216 -23.67 6.61 17.84
N GLN A 217 -24.67 5.92 18.40
CA GLN A 217 -25.21 6.26 19.72
C GLN A 217 -24.15 5.96 20.79
N ARG A 218 -23.49 4.81 20.68
CA ARG A 218 -22.42 4.41 21.59
C ARG A 218 -21.17 5.27 21.45
N LEU A 219 -20.81 5.68 20.24
CA LEU A 219 -19.77 6.68 20.03
C LEU A 219 -20.11 8.05 20.65
N ASN A 220 -21.40 8.38 20.79
CA ASN A 220 -21.84 9.60 21.46
C ASN A 220 -22.09 9.40 22.98
N GLY A 221 -21.67 8.28 23.58
CA GLY A 221 -21.86 8.02 25.01
C GLY A 221 -23.27 7.58 25.41
N GLY A 222 -24.09 7.21 24.42
CA GLY A 222 -25.39 6.56 24.63
C GLY A 222 -25.27 5.12 25.15
N PRO A 223 -26.38 4.56 25.68
CA PRO A 223 -26.44 3.19 26.21
C PRO A 223 -26.26 2.09 25.16
#